data_AF-A0A7S6VV93-F1
#
_entry.id   AF-A0A7S6VV93-F1
#
_cell.length_a   1.000
_cell.length_b   1.000
_cell.length_c   1.000
_cell.angle_alpha   90.00
_cell.angle_beta   90.00
_cell.angle_gamma   90.00
#
_symmetry.space_group_name_H-M   'P 1'
#
loop_
_entity.id
_entity.type
_entity.pdbx_description
1 polymer ?
#
loop_
_entity_poly.entity_id
_entity_poly.type
_entity_poly.pdbx_seq_one_letter_code
_entity_poly.pdbx_strand_id
1 'polypeptide(L)'
;MNSAAELRRFNNNQAFLQAKDKITKALEDDPLGLSISQLMTICKLSIKTVKEVVLGTDFKSEDGVFFLANKEKIQPELVNKPQEKVTKKVETVTDTTEKVTEKSEPVTNTVDKVTTLNEPVTKPEKTFLQRIEEMFLFHPEGVTLGEALEILECDRKKFDSQLWSFKKKYFNVELKEVADGIKRYVPCKEPKLNKVESDLPSAADLLKSQISTVVTRKSQLSLDVNQLKILLSEIFGLDDIQFWIDHGQLTGVYLVGEVREEI
;
A
#
# COMPACT_ATOMS: atom_id res chain seq x y z
N MET A 1 -5.02 15.73 49.47
CA MET A 1 -4.82 14.27 49.28
C MET A 1 -5.33 13.90 47.90
N ASN A 2 -4.45 13.79 46.90
CA ASN A 2 -4.83 13.44 45.51
C ASN A 2 -4.32 12.04 45.08
N SER A 3 -4.16 11.11 46.03
CA SER A 3 -3.28 9.93 45.88
C SER A 3 -3.72 8.85 44.86
N ALA A 4 -4.99 8.76 44.46
CA ALA A 4 -5.44 7.66 43.59
C ALA A 4 -5.50 8.04 42.10
N ALA A 5 -5.99 9.24 41.78
CA ALA A 5 -6.12 9.71 40.40
C ALA A 5 -4.75 10.13 39.82
N GLU A 6 -3.89 10.76 40.62
CA GLU A 6 -2.53 11.14 40.21
C GLU A 6 -1.66 9.91 39.95
N LEU A 7 -1.75 8.87 40.79
CA LEU A 7 -0.99 7.63 40.61
C LEU A 7 -1.38 6.88 39.33
N ARG A 8 -2.68 6.86 38.98
CA ARG A 8 -3.15 6.29 37.70
C ARG A 8 -2.63 7.07 36.49
N ARG A 9 -2.64 8.40 36.56
CA ARG A 9 -2.08 9.26 35.50
C ARG A 9 -0.58 9.04 35.32
N PHE A 10 0.16 8.93 36.42
CA PHE A 10 1.59 8.65 36.38
C PHE A 10 1.90 7.30 35.72
N ASN A 11 1.21 6.22 36.11
CA ASN A 11 1.39 4.90 35.49
C ASN A 11 1.01 4.89 34.00
N ASN A 12 -0.06 5.58 33.62
CA ASN A 12 -0.47 5.67 32.21
C ASN A 12 0.56 6.43 31.38
N ASN A 13 1.11 7.54 31.89
CA ASN A 13 2.15 8.29 31.21
C ASN A 13 3.44 7.47 31.07
N GLN A 14 3.82 6.71 32.11
CA GLN A 14 4.97 5.82 32.03
C GLN A 14 4.76 4.69 31.02
N ALA A 15 3.58 4.08 30.99
CA ALA A 15 3.24 3.05 30.01
C ALA A 15 3.25 3.60 28.57
N PHE A 16 2.79 4.84 28.38
CA PHE A 16 2.86 5.54 27.09
C PHE A 16 4.32 5.78 26.65
N LEU A 17 5.18 6.26 27.54
CA LEU A 17 6.61 6.46 27.26
C LEU A 17 7.30 5.13 26.89
N GLN A 18 7.04 4.06 27.63
CA GLN A 18 7.57 2.73 27.32
C GLN A 18 7.07 2.20 25.97
N ALA A 19 5.81 2.47 25.62
CA ALA A 19 5.26 2.11 24.33
C ALA A 19 5.94 2.90 23.20
N LYS A 20 6.18 4.20 23.40
CA LYS A 20 6.95 5.05 22.50
C LYS A 20 8.36 4.51 22.26
N ASP A 21 9.10 4.20 23.31
CA ASP A 21 10.46 3.67 23.19
C ASP A 21 10.51 2.34 22.41
N LYS A 22 9.52 1.45 22.62
CA LYS A 22 9.43 0.18 21.87
C LYS A 22 9.17 0.39 20.39
N ILE A 23 8.29 1.34 20.05
CA ILE A 23 7.98 1.66 18.65
C ILE A 23 9.18 2.33 17.98
N THR A 24 9.86 3.25 18.68
CA THR A 24 11.09 3.87 18.19
C THR A 24 12.15 2.83 17.87
N LYS A 25 12.44 1.89 18.78
CA LYS A 25 13.41 0.81 18.53
C LYS A 25 13.03 -0.07 17.35
N ALA A 26 11.75 -0.46 17.26
CA ALA A 26 11.28 -1.28 16.14
C ALA A 26 11.45 -0.56 14.78
N LEU A 27 11.24 0.75 14.74
CA LEU A 27 11.46 1.57 13.55
C LEU A 27 12.93 1.95 13.32
N GLU A 28 13.79 1.81 14.32
CA GLU A 28 15.24 1.93 14.14
C GLU A 28 15.83 0.69 13.46
N ASP A 29 15.28 -0.49 13.78
CA ASP A 29 15.70 -1.78 13.21
C ASP A 29 15.18 -1.99 11.78
N ASP A 30 14.05 -1.36 11.41
CA ASP A 30 13.48 -1.45 10.05
C ASP A 30 13.44 -0.07 9.34
N PRO A 31 14.43 0.23 8.48
CA PRO A 31 14.54 1.52 7.80
C PRO A 31 13.47 1.73 6.71
N LEU A 32 12.77 0.67 6.29
CA LEU A 32 11.67 0.75 5.31
C LEU A 32 10.32 1.01 5.98
N GLY A 33 10.32 1.13 7.32
CA GLY A 33 9.14 1.45 8.11
C GLY A 33 8.24 0.25 8.36
N LEU A 34 7.35 0.39 9.34
CA LEU A 34 6.49 -0.69 9.80
C LEU A 34 5.02 -0.27 9.77
N SER A 35 4.16 -1.19 9.35
CA SER A 35 2.71 -1.03 9.46
C SER A 35 2.21 -1.23 10.89
N ILE A 36 0.98 -0.79 11.17
CA ILE A 36 0.35 -0.97 12.51
C ILE A 36 0.34 -2.44 12.95
N SER A 37 0.05 -3.38 12.04
CA SER A 37 0.01 -4.82 12.36
C SER A 37 1.39 -5.35 12.74
N GLN A 38 2.43 -4.91 12.03
CA GLN A 38 3.82 -5.27 12.34
C GLN A 38 4.25 -4.66 13.69
N LEU A 39 3.95 -3.38 13.94
CA LEU A 39 4.24 -2.71 15.21
C LEU A 39 3.53 -3.38 16.39
N MET A 40 2.27 -3.80 16.23
CA MET A 40 1.57 -4.58 17.27
C MET A 40 2.30 -5.89 17.57
N THR A 41 2.75 -6.59 16.53
CA THR A 41 3.37 -7.91 16.66
C THR A 41 4.77 -7.82 17.28
N ILE A 42 5.60 -6.89 16.77
CA ILE A 42 6.99 -6.69 17.21
C ILE A 42 7.02 -6.08 18.62
N CYS A 43 6.26 -5.01 18.86
CA CYS A 43 6.29 -4.31 20.15
C CYS A 43 5.38 -4.96 21.21
N LYS A 44 4.54 -5.95 20.83
CA LYS A 44 3.52 -6.60 21.68
C LYS A 44 2.59 -5.57 22.34
N LEU A 45 2.12 -4.62 21.56
CA LEU A 45 1.25 -3.53 22.00
C LEU A 45 -0.16 -3.67 21.43
N SER A 46 -1.14 -3.09 22.13
CA SER A 46 -2.51 -3.04 21.61
C SER A 46 -2.63 -2.05 20.45
N ILE A 47 -3.58 -2.28 19.54
CA ILE A 47 -3.84 -1.37 18.42
C ILE A 47 -4.14 0.07 18.86
N LYS A 48 -4.81 0.24 20.01
CA LYS A 48 -5.15 1.56 20.55
C LYS A 48 -3.89 2.31 20.97
N THR A 49 -3.02 1.62 21.71
CA THR A 49 -1.74 2.17 22.17
C THR A 49 -0.83 2.52 21.00
N VAL A 50 -0.73 1.65 19.99
CA VAL A 50 0.07 1.93 18.79
C VAL A 50 -0.43 3.19 18.10
N LYS A 51 -1.74 3.29 17.83
CA LYS A 51 -2.35 4.46 17.19
C LYS A 51 -2.12 5.75 18.00
N GLU A 52 -2.30 5.70 19.30
CA GLU A 52 -2.11 6.85 20.18
C GLU A 52 -0.66 7.36 20.15
N VAL A 53 0.32 6.46 20.12
CA VAL A 53 1.74 6.81 20.09
C VAL A 53 2.18 7.33 18.71
N VAL A 54 1.79 6.68 17.62
CA VAL A 54 2.20 7.07 16.25
C VAL A 54 1.50 8.33 15.73
N LEU A 55 0.47 8.83 16.42
CA LEU A 55 -0.12 10.14 16.18
C LEU A 55 0.77 11.30 16.69
N GLY A 56 1.82 11.00 17.45
CA GLY A 56 2.78 12.00 17.93
C GLY A 56 3.68 12.55 16.81
N THR A 57 4.28 13.71 17.05
CA THR A 57 5.14 14.45 16.09
C THR A 57 6.45 13.74 15.73
N ASP A 58 6.80 12.68 16.46
CA ASP A 58 8.05 11.93 16.27
C ASP A 58 7.97 10.91 15.14
N PHE A 59 6.76 10.67 14.60
CA PHE A 59 6.49 9.65 13.59
C PHE A 59 5.87 10.27 12.34
N LYS A 60 6.24 9.72 11.18
CA LYS A 60 5.62 10.02 9.88
C LYS A 60 4.89 8.79 9.37
N SER A 61 3.81 8.98 8.62
CA SER A 61 3.06 7.89 8.00
C SER A 61 2.90 8.13 6.50
N GLU A 62 3.20 7.12 5.69
CA GLU A 62 3.00 7.12 4.24
C GLU A 62 2.33 5.78 3.89
N ASP A 63 1.15 5.83 3.26
CA ASP A 63 0.38 4.65 2.84
C ASP A 63 0.15 3.55 3.92
N GLY A 64 0.07 3.96 5.18
CA GLY A 64 -0.15 3.04 6.32
C GLY A 64 1.12 2.39 6.88
N VAL A 65 2.28 2.79 6.38
CA VAL A 65 3.62 2.46 6.91
C VAL A 65 4.14 3.65 7.72
N PHE A 66 4.69 3.38 8.91
CA PHE A 66 5.18 4.39 9.84
C PHE A 66 6.71 4.43 9.87
N PHE A 67 7.26 5.63 10.02
CA PHE A 67 8.70 5.93 10.01
C PHE A 67 9.04 6.93 11.11
N LEU A 68 10.31 6.97 11.53
CA LEU A 68 10.80 8.02 12.44
C LEU A 68 10.97 9.34 11.69
N ALA A 69 10.41 10.43 12.24
CA ALA A 69 10.39 11.74 11.58
C ALA A 69 11.80 12.32 11.32
N ASN A 70 12.79 11.91 12.12
CA ASN A 70 14.16 12.44 12.17
C ASN A 70 15.21 11.57 11.44
N LYS A 71 14.84 10.42 10.87
CA LYS A 71 15.73 9.68 9.98
C LYS A 71 15.32 10.00 8.54
N GLU A 72 16.25 10.60 7.79
CA GLU A 72 16.07 10.81 6.36
C GLU A 72 15.70 9.49 5.69
N LYS A 73 14.61 9.53 4.92
CA LYS A 73 14.07 8.43 4.13
C LYS A 73 15.21 7.84 3.29
N ILE A 74 15.60 6.59 3.52
CA ILE A 74 16.33 5.83 2.49
C ILE A 74 15.27 5.46 1.46
N GLN A 75 15.03 6.39 0.54
CA GLN A 75 14.29 6.11 -0.68
C GLN A 75 15.17 5.19 -1.54
N PRO A 76 14.62 4.17 -2.23
CA PRO A 76 15.27 3.67 -3.43
C PRO A 76 15.39 4.84 -4.41
N GLU A 77 16.62 5.30 -4.63
CA GLU A 77 16.97 6.46 -5.44
C GLU A 77 16.61 6.20 -6.91
N LEU A 78 15.48 6.73 -7.37
CA LEU A 78 15.33 7.13 -8.76
C LEU A 78 16.02 8.49 -8.89
N VAL A 79 17.22 8.46 -9.47
CA VAL A 79 18.04 9.61 -9.84
C VAL A 79 17.21 10.65 -10.58
N ASN A 80 16.99 11.80 -9.95
CA ASN A 80 16.91 13.12 -10.60
C ASN A 80 16.90 14.23 -9.53
N LYS A 81 18.10 14.66 -9.13
CA LYS A 81 18.32 15.95 -8.46
C LYS A 81 18.68 17.00 -9.53
N PRO A 82 18.17 18.24 -9.40
CA PRO A 82 18.97 19.43 -9.67
C PRO A 82 19.69 19.85 -8.38
N GLN A 83 20.99 20.14 -8.51
CA GLN A 83 21.91 20.53 -7.46
C GLN A 83 21.59 21.90 -6.84
N GLU A 84 21.85 22.05 -5.55
CA GLU A 84 22.46 23.27 -5.01
C GLU A 84 23.44 22.92 -3.87
N LYS A 85 24.45 23.77 -3.70
CA LYS A 85 25.84 23.45 -3.36
C LYS A 85 26.22 23.93 -1.95
N VAL A 86 27.32 23.37 -1.42
CA VAL A 86 28.19 23.82 -0.29
C VAL A 86 27.57 23.67 1.13
N THR A 87 28.19 23.10 2.19
CA THR A 87 29.59 23.20 2.66
C THR A 87 29.96 22.10 3.69
N LYS A 88 31.18 21.55 3.51
CA LYS A 88 32.12 20.77 4.36
C LYS A 88 31.94 20.68 5.90
N LYS A 89 32.13 19.45 6.45
CA LYS A 89 33.23 18.99 7.36
C LYS A 89 32.95 17.52 7.81
N VAL A 90 33.71 16.50 7.40
CA VAL A 90 35.01 15.97 7.93
C VAL A 90 34.86 14.94 9.06
N GLU A 91 35.35 13.72 8.76
CA GLU A 91 35.94 12.66 9.63
C GLU A 91 35.03 11.87 10.62
N THR A 92 35.20 10.58 10.93
CA THR A 92 36.24 9.54 10.65
C THR A 92 35.68 8.13 11.00
N VAL A 93 36.07 7.11 10.20
CA VAL A 93 36.58 5.74 10.49
C VAL A 93 36.07 4.98 11.75
N THR A 94 35.50 3.77 11.65
CA THR A 94 36.15 2.43 11.81
C THR A 94 35.02 1.36 11.74
N ASP A 95 35.00 0.41 10.81
CA ASP A 95 35.74 -0.87 10.68
C ASP A 95 35.28 -2.02 11.63
N THR A 96 35.25 -3.24 11.08
CA THR A 96 35.20 -4.59 11.70
C THR A 96 33.89 -5.42 11.73
N THR A 97 33.62 -6.17 10.65
CA THR A 97 33.81 -7.65 10.48
C THR A 97 33.17 -8.70 11.44
N GLU A 98 32.52 -9.70 10.80
CA GLU A 98 32.36 -11.15 11.15
C GLU A 98 31.32 -11.60 12.25
N LYS A 99 30.66 -12.79 12.28
CA LYS A 99 30.55 -14.02 11.45
C LYS A 99 29.62 -15.06 12.15
N VAL A 100 28.73 -15.74 11.40
CA VAL A 100 28.24 -17.18 11.48
C VAL A 100 27.49 -17.60 12.77
N THR A 101 26.36 -18.33 12.76
CA THR A 101 26.26 -19.77 12.44
C THR A 101 24.81 -20.27 12.43
N GLU A 102 24.55 -21.21 11.52
CA GLU A 102 23.40 -22.12 11.40
C GLU A 102 23.02 -22.86 12.70
N LYS A 103 21.74 -23.23 12.86
CA LYS A 103 21.39 -24.66 13.01
C LYS A 103 19.91 -24.97 12.78
N SER A 104 19.76 -26.13 12.16
CA SER A 104 18.61 -26.89 11.70
C SER A 104 17.68 -27.46 12.78
N GLU A 105 16.51 -27.86 12.30
CA GLU A 105 15.37 -28.59 12.89
C GLU A 105 15.74 -29.87 13.69
N PRO A 106 14.77 -30.52 14.39
CA PRO A 106 14.02 -31.59 13.72
C PRO A 106 12.54 -31.79 14.12
N VAL A 107 11.86 -32.46 13.19
CA VAL A 107 10.51 -33.05 13.17
C VAL A 107 10.24 -34.05 14.31
N THR A 108 8.98 -34.22 14.74
CA THR A 108 8.41 -35.56 15.08
C THR A 108 6.89 -35.59 14.95
N ASN A 109 6.41 -36.58 14.19
CA ASN A 109 5.02 -36.98 13.96
C ASN A 109 4.50 -37.93 15.05
N THR A 110 3.17 -38.01 15.24
CA THR A 110 2.32 -39.20 15.50
C THR A 110 0.86 -38.71 15.67
N VAL A 111 -0.14 -39.00 14.80
CA VAL A 111 -0.86 -40.27 14.51
C VAL A 111 -1.61 -40.74 15.77
N ASP A 112 -2.93 -40.98 15.89
CA ASP A 112 -4.08 -41.19 14.99
C ASP A 112 -5.40 -40.99 15.79
N LYS A 113 -6.50 -40.57 15.14
CA LYS A 113 -7.80 -41.30 15.24
C LYS A 113 -8.79 -40.89 14.14
N VAL A 114 -8.95 -41.80 13.19
CA VAL A 114 -9.93 -41.91 12.10
C VAL A 114 -11.38 -41.85 12.61
N THR A 115 -12.29 -41.13 11.93
CA THR A 115 -13.53 -41.69 11.34
C THR A 115 -14.18 -40.75 10.31
N THR A 116 -14.47 -41.33 9.13
CA THR A 116 -15.55 -41.01 8.15
C THR A 116 -15.43 -39.80 7.21
N LEU A 117 -14.87 -40.10 6.03
CA LEU A 117 -15.37 -39.81 4.67
C LEU A 117 -16.62 -38.92 4.56
N ASN A 118 -16.42 -37.70 4.05
CA ASN A 118 -17.04 -37.19 2.82
C ASN A 118 -16.45 -35.80 2.51
N GLU A 119 -15.52 -35.74 1.54
CA GLU A 119 -15.19 -34.48 0.86
C GLU A 119 -16.39 -34.03 0.02
N PRO A 120 -16.67 -32.73 -0.01
CA PRO A 120 -16.38 -32.03 -1.26
C PRO A 120 -15.58 -30.75 -1.02
N VAL A 121 -14.47 -30.65 -1.74
CA VAL A 121 -13.72 -29.45 -2.14
C VAL A 121 -14.37 -28.12 -1.73
N THR A 122 -14.02 -27.62 -0.54
CA THR A 122 -14.56 -26.36 -0.02
C THR A 122 -13.83 -25.18 -0.65
N LYS A 123 -14.43 -24.63 -1.73
CA LYS A 123 -14.22 -23.24 -2.12
C LYS A 123 -14.49 -22.35 -0.88
N PRO A 124 -13.75 -21.25 -0.66
CA PRO A 124 -14.01 -20.38 0.49
C PRO A 124 -15.48 -19.95 0.48
N GLU A 125 -16.19 -20.22 1.59
CA GLU A 125 -17.60 -19.85 1.74
C GLU A 125 -17.76 -18.35 1.46
N LYS A 126 -18.58 -18.03 0.45
CA LYS A 126 -18.89 -16.64 0.11
C LYS A 126 -19.57 -15.97 1.31
N THR A 127 -19.08 -14.80 1.69
CA THR A 127 -19.68 -13.99 2.75
C THR A 127 -21.10 -13.57 2.35
N PHE A 128 -21.95 -13.27 3.33
CA PHE A 128 -23.32 -12.85 3.07
C PHE A 128 -23.41 -11.58 2.19
N LEU A 129 -22.46 -10.65 2.35
CA LEU A 129 -22.38 -9.44 1.52
C LEU A 129 -22.03 -9.75 0.07
N GLN A 130 -21.12 -10.71 -0.17
CA GLN A 130 -20.81 -11.18 -1.52
C GLN A 130 -22.01 -11.88 -2.18
N ARG A 131 -22.84 -12.59 -1.39
CA ARG A 131 -24.09 -13.16 -1.90
C ARG A 131 -25.12 -12.10 -2.27
N ILE A 132 -25.21 -11.00 -1.51
CA ILE A 132 -26.04 -9.83 -1.88
C ILE A 132 -25.51 -9.18 -3.17
N GLU A 133 -24.19 -9.04 -3.28
CA GLU A 133 -23.55 -8.49 -4.48
C GLU A 133 -23.86 -9.33 -5.72
N GLU A 134 -23.68 -10.64 -5.63
CA GLU A 134 -24.02 -11.58 -6.70
C GLU A 134 -25.50 -11.54 -7.06
N MET A 135 -26.39 -11.49 -6.07
CA MET A 135 -27.83 -11.34 -6.31
C MET A 135 -28.13 -10.10 -7.17
N PHE A 136 -27.56 -8.94 -6.85
CA PHE A 136 -27.77 -7.73 -7.67
C PHE A 136 -27.01 -7.75 -9.01
N LEU A 137 -25.94 -8.54 -9.12
CA LEU A 137 -25.22 -8.74 -10.38
C LEU A 137 -26.04 -9.58 -11.37
N PHE A 138 -26.71 -10.63 -10.88
CA PHE A 138 -27.58 -11.49 -11.68
C PHE A 138 -28.98 -10.88 -11.91
N HIS A 139 -29.40 -9.92 -11.06
CA HIS A 139 -30.70 -9.25 -11.17
C HIS A 139 -30.52 -7.71 -11.27
N PRO A 140 -30.06 -7.19 -12.42
CA PRO A 140 -29.83 -5.75 -12.60
C PRO A 140 -31.12 -4.91 -12.58
N GLU A 141 -32.25 -5.50 -13.00
CA GLU A 141 -33.60 -4.89 -12.94
C GLU A 141 -34.18 -4.83 -11.52
N GLY A 142 -33.43 -5.35 -10.54
CA GLY A 142 -33.83 -5.45 -9.16
C GLY A 142 -34.60 -6.72 -8.82
N VAL A 143 -34.66 -6.98 -7.52
CA VAL A 143 -35.23 -8.21 -6.94
C VAL A 143 -36.37 -7.84 -6.00
N THR A 144 -37.44 -8.63 -6.01
CA THR A 144 -38.50 -8.53 -5.00
C THR A 144 -38.00 -9.01 -3.64
N LEU A 145 -38.74 -8.68 -2.57
CA LEU A 145 -38.40 -9.19 -1.24
C LEU A 145 -38.45 -10.73 -1.20
N GLY A 146 -39.47 -11.35 -1.83
CA GLY A 146 -39.62 -12.80 -1.84
C GLY A 146 -38.42 -13.51 -2.49
N GLU A 147 -38.06 -13.07 -3.70
CA GLU A 147 -36.89 -13.58 -4.42
C GLU A 147 -35.60 -13.38 -3.63
N ALA A 148 -35.42 -12.21 -2.98
CA ALA A 148 -34.23 -11.94 -2.20
C ALA A 148 -34.08 -12.86 -0.97
N LEU A 149 -35.19 -13.20 -0.29
CA LEU A 149 -35.15 -14.11 0.85
C LEU A 149 -34.89 -15.56 0.40
N GLU A 150 -35.40 -15.95 -0.77
CA GLU A 150 -35.18 -17.27 -1.38
C GLU A 150 -33.72 -17.42 -1.83
N ILE A 151 -33.18 -16.46 -2.57
CA ILE A 151 -31.80 -16.47 -3.09
C ILE A 151 -30.77 -16.45 -1.95
N LEU A 152 -31.04 -15.68 -0.88
CA LEU A 152 -30.10 -15.50 0.22
C LEU A 152 -30.34 -16.46 1.39
N GLU A 153 -31.39 -17.29 1.31
CA GLU A 153 -31.84 -18.22 2.35
C GLU A 153 -31.84 -17.57 3.73
N CYS A 154 -32.57 -16.46 3.86
CA CYS A 154 -32.50 -15.65 5.08
C CYS A 154 -33.85 -15.04 5.48
N ASP A 155 -33.93 -14.64 6.75
CA ASP A 155 -35.07 -13.89 7.27
C ASP A 155 -35.03 -12.42 6.85
N ARG A 156 -36.22 -11.83 6.72
CA ARG A 156 -36.39 -10.39 6.42
C ARG A 156 -35.55 -9.47 7.31
N LYS A 157 -35.52 -9.73 8.62
CA LYS A 157 -34.74 -8.92 9.58
C LYS A 157 -33.25 -8.92 9.25
N LYS A 158 -32.72 -10.09 8.88
CA LYS A 158 -31.31 -10.26 8.52
C LYS A 158 -31.03 -9.61 7.17
N PHE A 159 -31.93 -9.80 6.20
CA PHE A 159 -31.86 -9.13 4.90
C PHE A 159 -31.82 -7.61 5.04
N ASP A 160 -32.77 -6.98 5.74
CA ASP A 160 -32.85 -5.53 5.87
C ASP A 160 -31.60 -4.94 6.56
N SER A 161 -31.10 -5.60 7.61
CA SER A 161 -29.88 -5.19 8.32
C SER A 161 -28.63 -5.26 7.44
N GLN A 162 -28.51 -6.34 6.67
CA GLN A 162 -27.37 -6.56 5.78
C GLN A 162 -27.47 -5.68 4.53
N LEU A 163 -28.68 -5.44 4.01
CA LEU A 163 -28.93 -4.51 2.91
C LEU A 163 -28.57 -3.09 3.31
N TRP A 164 -28.89 -2.66 4.53
CA TRP A 164 -28.45 -1.35 5.04
C TRP A 164 -26.92 -1.24 5.10
N SER A 165 -26.27 -2.29 5.59
CA SER A 165 -24.80 -2.37 5.64
C SER A 165 -24.18 -2.38 4.23
N PHE A 166 -24.84 -3.04 3.28
CA PHE A 166 -24.45 -3.12 1.87
C PHE A 166 -24.58 -1.76 1.18
N LYS A 167 -25.71 -1.05 1.36
CA LYS A 167 -25.93 0.31 0.83
C LYS A 167 -24.86 1.32 1.27
N LYS A 168 -24.24 1.11 2.44
CA LYS A 168 -23.17 1.99 2.95
C LYS A 168 -21.81 1.73 2.30
N LYS A 169 -21.56 0.49 1.85
CA LYS A 169 -20.24 0.03 1.39
C LYS A 169 -20.11 -0.09 -0.12
N TYR A 170 -21.20 -0.38 -0.83
CA TYR A 170 -21.17 -0.72 -2.26
C TYR A 170 -21.91 0.35 -3.08
N PHE A 171 -23.15 0.10 -3.48
CA PHE A 171 -23.98 1.03 -4.24
C PHE A 171 -25.34 1.22 -3.58
N ASN A 172 -26.01 2.32 -3.91
CA ASN A 172 -27.33 2.59 -3.37
C ASN A 172 -28.34 1.60 -3.95
N VAL A 173 -29.28 1.13 -3.12
CA VAL A 173 -30.36 0.25 -3.56
C VAL A 173 -31.66 0.93 -3.20
N GLU A 174 -32.50 1.17 -4.20
CA GLU A 174 -33.79 1.85 -4.04
C GLU A 174 -34.92 0.86 -4.20
N LEU A 175 -35.98 1.04 -3.41
CA LEU A 175 -37.20 0.28 -3.59
C LEU A 175 -38.06 1.03 -4.61
N LYS A 176 -38.05 0.56 -5.87
CA LYS A 176 -38.82 1.15 -6.96
C LYS A 176 -40.02 0.28 -7.29
N GLU A 177 -41.12 0.92 -7.63
CA GLU A 177 -42.27 0.24 -8.20
C GLU A 177 -42.03 0.12 -9.71
N VAL A 178 -41.88 -1.12 -10.17
CA VAL A 178 -41.70 -1.43 -11.59
C VAL A 178 -43.08 -1.47 -12.26
N ALA A 179 -43.14 -1.34 -13.59
CA ALA A 179 -44.36 -1.20 -14.39
C ALA A 179 -45.50 -2.21 -14.07
N ASP A 180 -45.16 -3.36 -13.48
CA ASP A 180 -46.11 -4.38 -13.03
C ASP A 180 -46.78 -4.10 -11.66
N GLY A 181 -46.52 -2.93 -11.04
CA GLY A 181 -47.04 -2.57 -9.71
C GLY A 181 -46.30 -3.27 -8.54
N ILE A 182 -45.23 -4.00 -8.83
CA ILE A 182 -44.45 -4.74 -7.84
C ILE A 182 -43.24 -3.92 -7.40
N LYS A 183 -43.04 -3.81 -6.08
CA LYS A 183 -41.89 -3.14 -5.48
C LYS A 183 -40.66 -4.04 -5.54
N ARG A 184 -39.60 -3.56 -6.20
CA ARG A 184 -38.30 -4.25 -6.33
C ARG A 184 -37.17 -3.40 -5.78
N TYR A 185 -36.20 -4.06 -5.16
CA TYR A 185 -34.94 -3.47 -4.76
C TYR A 185 -34.05 -3.36 -6.00
N VAL A 186 -33.91 -2.16 -6.54
CA VAL A 186 -33.15 -1.88 -7.76
C VAL A 186 -31.78 -1.31 -7.39
N PRO A 187 -30.67 -1.89 -7.87
CA PRO A 187 -29.34 -1.36 -7.68
C PRO A 187 -29.16 -0.08 -8.51
N CYS A 188 -29.05 1.07 -7.85
CA CYS A 188 -28.72 2.33 -8.50
C CYS A 188 -27.19 2.43 -8.63
N LYS A 189 -26.67 2.24 -9.85
CA LYS A 189 -25.24 2.41 -10.16
C LYS A 189 -24.76 3.87 -10.12
N GLU A 190 -25.68 4.82 -9.95
CA GLU A 190 -25.31 6.23 -9.84
C GLU A 190 -24.77 6.55 -8.44
N PRO A 191 -23.54 7.08 -8.34
CA PRO A 191 -23.00 7.55 -7.08
C PRO A 191 -23.84 8.74 -6.59
N LYS A 192 -24.03 8.84 -5.28
CA LYS A 192 -24.76 9.94 -4.64
C LYS A 192 -24.15 11.29 -5.05
N LEU A 193 -24.76 11.96 -6.02
CA LEU A 193 -24.58 13.39 -6.25
C LEU A 193 -25.38 14.13 -5.17
N ASN A 194 -24.79 14.23 -3.98
CA ASN A 194 -25.18 15.31 -3.09
C ASN A 194 -24.66 16.61 -3.72
N LYS A 195 -25.58 17.41 -4.26
CA LYS A 195 -25.35 18.82 -4.57
C LYS A 195 -24.78 19.51 -3.34
N VAL A 196 -23.47 19.72 -3.32
CA VAL A 196 -22.83 20.85 -2.68
C VAL A 196 -21.82 21.32 -3.71
N GLU A 197 -22.14 22.42 -4.39
CA GLU A 197 -21.13 23.31 -4.93
C GLU A 197 -20.25 23.71 -3.74
N SER A 198 -19.10 23.06 -3.62
CA SER A 198 -17.96 23.61 -2.93
C SER A 198 -16.82 23.50 -3.91
N ASP A 199 -16.29 24.64 -4.33
CA ASP A 199 -15.04 24.79 -5.10
C ASP A 199 -13.82 24.33 -4.28
N LEU A 200 -13.91 23.18 -3.62
CA LEU A 200 -12.81 22.53 -2.97
C LEU A 200 -12.59 21.17 -3.64
N PRO A 201 -11.38 20.89 -4.14
CA PRO A 201 -11.09 19.61 -4.73
C PRO A 201 -11.35 18.54 -3.67
N SER A 202 -12.21 17.58 -4.02
CA SER A 202 -12.47 16.43 -3.16
C SER A 202 -11.14 15.74 -2.85
N ALA A 203 -11.03 15.08 -1.70
CA ALA A 203 -9.86 14.24 -1.41
C ALA A 203 -9.59 13.24 -2.54
N ALA A 204 -10.64 12.79 -3.24
CA ALA A 204 -10.52 11.96 -4.44
C ALA A 204 -9.89 12.69 -5.64
N ASP A 205 -10.12 13.99 -5.80
CA ASP A 205 -9.54 14.80 -6.88
C ASP A 205 -8.09 15.19 -6.56
N LEU A 206 -7.75 15.42 -5.29
CA LEU A 206 -6.36 15.54 -4.82
C LEU A 206 -5.57 14.24 -5.03
N LEU A 207 -6.18 13.09 -4.77
CA LEU A 207 -5.55 11.80 -5.04
C LEU A 207 -5.43 11.54 -6.53
N LYS A 208 -6.43 11.90 -7.35
CA LYS A 208 -6.35 11.78 -8.81
C LYS A 208 -5.30 12.68 -9.44
N SER A 209 -5.08 13.88 -8.91
CA SER A 209 -4.00 14.76 -9.39
C SER A 209 -2.60 14.23 -9.03
N GLN A 210 -2.50 13.36 -8.01
CA GLN A 210 -1.28 12.62 -7.67
C GLN A 210 -1.08 11.35 -8.52
N ILE A 211 -2.11 10.86 -9.21
CA ILE A 211 -1.99 9.71 -10.11
C ILE A 211 -1.39 10.17 -11.43
N SER A 212 -0.09 9.96 -11.60
CA SER A 212 0.56 10.04 -12.90
C SER A 212 0.15 8.83 -13.74
N THR A 213 -0.79 9.02 -14.66
CA THR A 213 -1.17 7.98 -15.61
C THR A 213 -0.09 7.92 -16.70
N VAL A 214 0.91 7.07 -16.51
CA VAL A 214 1.93 6.81 -17.54
C VAL A 214 1.34 5.86 -18.57
N VAL A 215 0.84 6.43 -19.67
CA VAL A 215 0.46 5.66 -20.85
C VAL A 215 1.73 5.28 -21.59
N THR A 216 2.28 4.09 -21.30
CA THR A 216 3.42 3.56 -22.05
C THR A 216 2.91 3.01 -23.38
N ARG A 217 3.20 3.74 -24.46
CA ARG A 217 3.05 3.21 -25.81
C ARG A 217 4.34 2.50 -26.17
N LYS A 218 4.24 1.28 -26.71
CA LYS A 218 5.38 0.60 -27.32
C LYS A 218 5.73 1.34 -28.61
N SER A 219 6.65 2.30 -28.52
CA SER A 219 7.24 2.97 -29.67
C SER A 219 8.65 2.41 -29.91
N GLN A 220 9.02 2.30 -31.18
CA GLN A 220 10.39 2.02 -31.57
C GLN A 220 11.12 3.36 -31.69
N LEU A 221 12.14 3.56 -30.86
CA LEU A 221 13.04 4.70 -30.97
C LEU A 221 14.26 4.27 -31.78
N SER A 222 14.49 4.91 -32.92
CA SER A 222 15.72 4.78 -33.70
C SER A 222 16.57 6.01 -33.46
N LEU A 223 17.75 5.83 -32.88
CA LEU A 223 18.76 6.88 -32.77
C LEU A 223 19.73 6.77 -33.94
N ASP A 224 20.04 7.90 -34.56
CA ASP A 224 21.15 7.97 -35.50
C ASP A 224 22.50 8.00 -34.77
N VAL A 225 23.59 7.80 -35.52
CA VAL A 225 24.95 7.70 -34.98
C VAL A 225 25.39 9.00 -34.28
N ASN A 226 24.94 10.17 -34.77
CA ASN A 226 25.31 11.45 -34.18
C ASN A 226 24.54 11.71 -32.89
N GLN A 227 23.25 11.37 -32.86
CA GLN A 227 22.42 11.41 -31.65
C GLN A 227 22.97 10.47 -30.58
N LEU A 228 23.38 9.27 -30.97
CA LEU A 228 24.02 8.33 -30.06
C LEU A 228 25.37 8.86 -29.55
N LYS A 229 26.17 9.51 -30.41
CA LYS A 229 27.42 10.16 -30.02
C LYS A 229 27.21 11.27 -28.98
N ILE A 230 26.25 12.16 -29.21
CA ILE A 230 25.91 13.25 -28.29
C ILE A 230 25.46 12.66 -26.95
N LEU A 231 24.55 11.69 -26.98
CA LEU A 231 24.03 11.06 -25.77
C LEU A 231 25.15 10.38 -24.94
N LEU A 232 26.06 9.68 -25.61
CA LEU A 232 27.20 9.04 -24.96
C LEU A 232 28.20 10.06 -24.39
N SER A 233 28.39 11.20 -25.07
CA SER A 233 29.22 12.29 -24.56
C SER A 233 28.59 12.96 -23.33
N GLU A 234 27.29 13.26 -23.37
CA GLU A 234 26.58 13.92 -22.27
C GLU A 234 26.44 13.04 -21.03
N ILE A 235 26.11 11.75 -21.20
CA ILE A 235 25.88 10.84 -20.07
C ILE A 235 27.19 10.34 -19.47
N PHE A 236 28.18 10.01 -20.32
CA PHE A 236 29.40 9.32 -19.89
C PHE A 236 30.64 10.19 -19.96
N GLY A 237 30.53 11.46 -20.35
CA GLY A 237 31.67 12.38 -20.44
C GLY A 237 32.71 11.95 -21.48
N LEU A 238 32.28 11.27 -22.54
CA LEU A 238 33.18 10.81 -23.59
C LEU A 238 33.49 11.96 -24.57
N ASP A 239 34.78 12.18 -24.83
CA ASP A 239 35.28 13.28 -25.64
C ASP A 239 35.50 12.86 -27.10
N ASP A 240 35.95 11.63 -27.35
CA ASP A 240 36.07 11.07 -28.70
C ASP A 240 35.33 9.74 -28.82
N ILE A 241 34.40 9.72 -29.77
CA ILE A 241 33.54 8.59 -30.08
C ILE A 241 33.56 8.40 -31.59
N GLN A 242 34.00 7.23 -32.04
CA GLN A 242 33.98 6.85 -33.46
C GLN A 242 33.26 5.53 -33.62
N PHE A 243 32.39 5.48 -34.63
CA PHE A 243 31.66 4.28 -34.99
C PHE A 243 32.12 3.80 -36.36
N TRP A 244 32.43 2.52 -36.47
CA TRP A 244 32.66 1.86 -37.74
C TRP A 244 31.42 1.06 -38.10
N ILE A 245 30.81 1.39 -39.22
CA ILE A 245 29.61 0.72 -39.73
C ILE A 245 29.95 0.23 -41.14
N ASP A 246 29.89 -1.07 -41.34
CA ASP A 246 30.07 -1.69 -42.65
C ASP A 246 28.79 -2.41 -43.05
N HIS A 247 28.36 -2.22 -44.30
CA HIS A 247 27.11 -2.78 -44.83
C HIS A 247 25.86 -2.54 -43.94
N GLY A 248 25.80 -1.43 -43.21
CA GLY A 248 24.70 -1.10 -42.30
C GLY A 248 24.72 -1.85 -40.96
N GLN A 249 25.78 -2.63 -40.69
CA GLN A 249 26.02 -3.26 -39.41
C GLN A 249 27.16 -2.55 -38.67
N LEU A 250 26.97 -2.33 -37.38
CA LEU A 250 28.01 -1.79 -36.52
C LEU A 250 29.13 -2.84 -36.38
N THR A 251 30.32 -2.54 -36.89
CA THR A 251 31.49 -3.42 -36.86
C THR A 251 32.47 -3.07 -35.76
N GLY A 252 32.43 -1.84 -35.25
CA GLY A 252 33.24 -1.46 -34.09
C GLY A 252 32.90 -0.08 -33.54
N VAL A 253 33.33 0.15 -32.30
CA VAL A 253 33.19 1.44 -31.62
C VAL A 253 34.49 1.76 -30.90
N TYR A 254 34.96 2.98 -31.08
CA TYR A 254 36.04 3.58 -30.30
C TYR A 254 35.46 4.61 -29.36
N LEU A 255 35.76 4.48 -28.07
CA LEU A 255 35.27 5.34 -27.00
C LEU A 255 36.46 5.80 -26.18
N VAL A 256 36.65 7.12 -26.09
CA VAL A 256 37.64 7.77 -25.23
C VAL A 256 36.93 8.84 -24.43
N GLY A 257 37.15 8.83 -23.13
CA GLY A 257 36.75 9.92 -22.24
C GLY A 257 37.92 10.26 -21.33
N GLU A 258 38.08 11.55 -21.03
CA GLU A 258 38.92 11.97 -19.93
C GLU A 258 38.18 11.70 -18.61
N VAL A 259 38.82 10.92 -17.73
CA VAL A 259 38.39 10.86 -16.33
C VAL A 259 38.66 12.26 -15.76
N ARG A 260 37.61 13.06 -15.62
CA ARG A 260 37.69 14.30 -14.85
C ARG A 260 37.90 13.90 -13.39
N GLU A 261 39.15 13.70 -13.01
CA GLU A 261 39.55 13.66 -11.60
C GLU A 261 39.24 15.04 -11.03
N GLU A 262 38.11 15.17 -10.34
CA GLU A 262 37.78 16.37 -9.59
C GLU A 262 38.78 16.49 -8.42
N ILE A 263 39.74 17.42 -8.56
CA ILE A 263 40.72 17.84 -7.55
C ILE A 263 40.06 18.69 -6.46
#